data_AF-A0A1R4JH64-F1
#
_entry.id   AF-A0A1R4JH64-F1
#
_cell.length_a   1.000
_cell.length_b   1.000
_cell.length_c   1.000
_cell.angle_alpha   90.00
_cell.angle_beta   90.00
_cell.angle_gamma   90.00
#
_symmetry.space_group_name_H-M   'P 1'
#
loop_
_entity.id
_entity.type
_entity.pdbx_description
1 polymer ?
#
loop_
_entity_poly.entity_id
_entity_poly.type
_entity_poly.pdbx_seq_one_letter_code
_entity_poly.pdbx_strand_id
1 'polypeptide(L)'
;MKTILKVSAFSLIALASDFAAAVQNTTQNVVLVTLDGVRWQEVFSGADKNLINNSDFVKKPEQLNTEFWHNSPAKRQQLLMPFITQIVAKQGIIMGNREQGSNMSVSNPWYFSYPGYNEILSGEVDEGINSNNKIPNPNHTILERLEHQPAFKNNTALFGSWDVFPSILNTERSKVYVNAGFMPIEEDLFENAPLLNAMQNEIPSPWSNVRLDSFTYRFAKAYMLAKKPKLLVISL
;
A
#
# COMPACT_ATOMS: atom_id res chain seq x y z
N MET A 1 -19.19 -68.74 -25.20
CA MET A 1 -18.13 -68.68 -24.18
C MET A 1 -17.13 -67.60 -24.56
N LYS A 2 -16.80 -66.75 -23.59
CA LYS A 2 -15.84 -65.62 -23.58
C LYS A 2 -14.67 -65.76 -24.58
N THR A 3 -14.35 -64.71 -25.33
CA THR A 3 -13.04 -64.04 -25.19
C THR A 3 -13.13 -62.59 -25.67
N ILE A 4 -12.68 -61.70 -24.80
CA ILE A 4 -12.88 -60.26 -24.79
C ILE A 4 -11.76 -59.56 -25.57
N LEU A 5 -12.15 -58.49 -26.26
CA LEU A 5 -11.30 -57.42 -26.82
C LEU A 5 -10.03 -57.19 -25.99
N LYS A 6 -8.88 -57.33 -26.64
CA LYS A 6 -7.63 -56.68 -26.24
C LYS A 6 -7.00 -56.14 -27.48
N VAL A 7 -7.16 -54.85 -27.75
CA VAL A 7 -6.18 -53.90 -28.31
C VAL A 7 -6.87 -52.53 -28.24
N SER A 8 -6.10 -51.48 -27.95
CA SER A 8 -6.49 -50.06 -27.97
C SER A 8 -7.01 -49.47 -26.66
N ALA A 9 -6.17 -49.51 -25.61
CA ALA A 9 -6.29 -48.56 -24.49
C ALA A 9 -4.95 -48.40 -23.76
N PHE A 10 -3.89 -48.00 -24.46
CA PHE A 10 -2.61 -47.70 -23.78
C PHE A 10 -1.81 -46.54 -24.39
N SER A 11 -2.48 -45.57 -25.03
CA SER A 11 -1.78 -44.41 -25.59
C SER A 11 -2.45 -43.06 -25.31
N LEU A 12 -3.33 -42.98 -24.31
CA LEU A 12 -4.03 -41.73 -23.96
C LEU A 12 -3.91 -41.31 -22.49
N ILE A 13 -2.85 -41.73 -21.78
CA ILE A 13 -2.59 -41.30 -20.39
C ILE A 13 -1.23 -40.57 -20.24
N ALA A 14 -0.44 -40.46 -21.30
CA ALA A 14 0.91 -39.86 -21.23
C ALA A 14 1.01 -38.44 -21.83
N LEU A 15 -0.08 -37.68 -21.92
CA LEU A 15 -0.06 -36.29 -22.43
C LEU A 15 -0.73 -35.26 -21.50
N ALA A 16 -1.16 -35.65 -20.30
CA ALA A 16 -1.75 -34.73 -19.32
C ALA A 16 -0.78 -34.30 -18.21
N SER A 17 0.45 -34.82 -18.20
CA SER A 17 1.38 -34.65 -17.07
C SER A 17 2.36 -33.47 -17.22
N ASP A 18 2.50 -32.89 -18.42
CA ASP A 18 3.57 -31.91 -18.70
C ASP A 18 3.13 -30.45 -18.69
N PHE A 19 1.86 -30.14 -18.38
CA PHE A 19 1.41 -28.75 -18.21
C PHE A 19 1.52 -28.23 -16.76
N ALA A 20 1.93 -29.07 -15.80
CA ALA A 20 2.09 -28.66 -14.40
C ALA A 20 3.48 -28.09 -14.06
N ALA A 21 4.42 -28.10 -14.99
CA ALA A 21 5.81 -27.71 -14.76
C ALA A 21 6.19 -26.45 -15.54
N ALA A 22 5.75 -25.28 -15.06
CA ALA A 22 6.49 -23.99 -15.12
C ALA A 22 5.63 -22.79 -14.66
N VAL A 23 4.92 -22.90 -13.53
CA VAL A 23 4.80 -21.70 -12.69
C VAL A 23 6.04 -21.74 -11.80
N GLN A 24 7.11 -21.13 -12.29
CA GLN A 24 8.26 -20.84 -11.47
C GLN A 24 7.75 -19.90 -10.38
N ASN A 25 7.37 -20.47 -9.23
CA ASN A 25 6.96 -19.77 -8.01
C ASN A 25 8.18 -19.02 -7.45
N THR A 26 8.71 -18.05 -8.19
CA THR A 26 9.39 -16.94 -7.53
C THR A 26 8.28 -16.25 -6.75
N THR A 27 8.13 -16.59 -5.48
CA THR A 27 7.23 -15.83 -4.62
C THR A 27 7.80 -14.42 -4.60
N GLN A 28 7.20 -13.51 -5.35
CA GLN A 28 7.62 -12.11 -5.39
C GLN A 28 7.20 -11.50 -4.06
N ASN A 29 8.13 -10.81 -3.39
CA ASN A 29 7.75 -9.99 -2.25
C ASN A 29 6.89 -8.82 -2.75
N VAL A 30 5.82 -8.53 -2.05
CA VAL A 30 4.89 -7.44 -2.38
C VAL A 30 5.13 -6.29 -1.41
N VAL A 31 5.26 -5.09 -1.96
CA VAL A 31 5.23 -3.84 -1.19
C VAL A 31 4.01 -3.05 -1.63
N LEU A 32 3.05 -2.86 -0.72
CA LEU A 32 1.90 -1.98 -0.92
C LEU A 32 2.21 -0.62 -0.29
N VAL A 33 2.14 0.44 -1.09
CA VAL A 33 2.31 1.82 -0.60
C VAL A 33 1.00 2.56 -0.77
N THR A 34 0.50 3.16 0.31
CA THR A 34 -0.63 4.09 0.30
C THR A 34 -0.15 5.49 0.64
N LEU A 35 -0.70 6.49 -0.06
CA LEU A 35 -0.43 7.91 0.18
C LEU A 35 -1.75 8.56 0.56
N ASP A 36 -1.86 9.06 1.80
CA ASP A 36 -3.09 9.72 2.24
C ASP A 36 -3.27 11.09 1.56
N GLY A 37 -4.51 11.46 1.27
CA GLY A 37 -4.89 12.78 0.74
C GLY A 37 -4.50 13.06 -0.72
N VAL A 38 -3.85 12.13 -1.44
CA VAL A 38 -3.50 12.33 -2.86
C VAL A 38 -4.74 12.24 -3.75
N ARG A 39 -5.01 13.30 -4.51
CA ARG A 39 -6.13 13.29 -5.47
C ARG A 39 -5.68 12.72 -6.82
N TRP A 40 -6.57 11.97 -7.46
CA TRP A 40 -6.28 11.37 -8.77
C TRP A 40 -6.00 12.45 -9.84
N GLN A 41 -6.57 13.65 -9.70
CA GLN A 41 -6.35 14.77 -10.61
C GLN A 41 -4.87 15.15 -10.69
N GLU A 42 -4.16 15.25 -9.55
CA GLU A 42 -2.72 15.53 -9.55
C GLU A 42 -1.92 14.39 -10.18
N VAL A 43 -2.33 13.15 -9.91
CA VAL A 43 -1.67 11.95 -10.44
C VAL A 43 -1.73 11.92 -11.96
N PHE A 44 -2.83 12.33 -12.59
CA PHE A 44 -3.03 12.22 -14.04
C PHE A 44 -2.85 13.51 -14.84
N SER A 45 -3.15 14.66 -14.23
CA SER A 45 -3.17 15.97 -14.91
C SER A 45 -2.10 16.94 -14.38
N GLY A 46 -1.32 16.51 -13.37
CA GLY A 46 -0.31 17.29 -12.70
C GLY A 46 -0.91 18.40 -11.84
N ALA A 47 -0.09 19.39 -11.48
CA ALA A 47 -0.51 20.43 -10.56
C ALA A 47 -1.69 21.26 -11.09
N ASP A 48 -2.67 21.53 -10.23
CA ASP A 48 -3.87 22.31 -10.52
C ASP A 48 -3.61 23.80 -10.33
N LYS A 49 -3.89 24.61 -11.37
CA LYS A 49 -3.68 26.06 -11.35
C LYS A 49 -4.52 26.76 -10.28
N ASN A 50 -5.76 26.33 -10.09
CA ASN A 50 -6.67 26.95 -9.13
C ASN A 50 -6.21 26.65 -7.71
N LEU A 51 -5.66 25.47 -7.45
CA LEU A 51 -5.04 25.16 -6.16
C LEU A 51 -3.76 25.97 -5.92
N ILE A 52 -2.86 25.99 -6.91
CA ILE A 52 -1.60 26.74 -6.78
C ILE A 52 -1.85 28.22 -6.48
N ASN A 53 -2.87 28.82 -7.10
CA ASN A 53 -3.18 30.24 -6.97
C ASN A 53 -4.21 30.55 -5.86
N ASN A 54 -4.58 29.58 -5.03
CA ASN A 54 -5.50 29.81 -3.94
C ASN A 54 -4.79 30.50 -2.76
N SER A 55 -5.09 31.78 -2.55
CA SER A 55 -4.47 32.62 -1.52
C SER A 55 -4.78 32.19 -0.08
N ASP A 56 -5.86 31.42 0.13
CA ASP A 56 -6.25 30.96 1.47
C ASP A 56 -5.31 29.86 1.98
N PHE A 57 -4.72 29.10 1.06
CA PHE A 57 -3.90 27.93 1.39
C PHE A 57 -2.43 28.06 0.93
N VAL A 58 -2.14 28.88 -0.08
CA VAL A 58 -0.81 28.99 -0.69
C VAL A 58 -0.17 30.35 -0.40
N LYS A 59 0.93 30.34 0.37
CA LYS A 59 1.69 31.55 0.70
C LYS A 59 2.60 32.06 -0.42
N LYS A 60 3.02 31.19 -1.35
CA LYS A 60 4.00 31.50 -2.41
C LYS A 60 3.57 30.95 -3.78
N PRO A 61 2.45 31.45 -4.35
CA PRO A 61 1.91 30.93 -5.60
C PRO A 61 2.89 31.10 -6.77
N GLU A 62 3.66 32.19 -6.84
CA GLU A 62 4.62 32.43 -7.93
C GLU A 62 5.72 31.35 -7.99
N GLN A 63 6.23 30.92 -6.83
CA GLN A 63 7.21 29.85 -6.73
C GLN A 63 6.61 28.53 -7.24
N LEU A 64 5.42 28.15 -6.76
CA LEU A 64 4.77 26.91 -7.17
C LEU A 64 4.39 26.91 -8.66
N ASN A 65 3.98 28.04 -9.22
CA ASN A 65 3.76 28.14 -10.67
C ASN A 65 5.07 27.90 -11.43
N THR A 66 6.18 28.46 -10.98
CA THR A 66 7.50 28.28 -11.62
C THR A 66 7.96 26.82 -11.57
N GLU A 67 7.74 26.14 -10.44
CA GLU A 67 8.20 24.76 -10.22
C GLU A 67 7.29 23.71 -10.88
N PHE A 68 5.97 23.89 -10.81
CA PHE A 68 5.01 22.81 -11.09
C PHE A 68 3.99 23.12 -12.19
N TRP A 69 3.81 24.38 -12.60
CA TRP A 69 2.83 24.74 -13.63
C TRP A 69 3.40 24.69 -15.05
N HIS A 70 2.61 24.18 -15.98
CA HIS A 70 2.88 24.18 -17.42
C HIS A 70 1.57 24.00 -18.19
N ASN A 71 1.43 24.50 -19.42
CA ASN A 71 0.16 24.37 -20.17
C ASN A 71 -0.15 22.92 -20.58
N SER A 72 0.88 22.11 -20.87
CA SER A 72 0.73 20.66 -21.14
C SER A 72 0.52 19.85 -19.84
N PRO A 73 -0.59 19.09 -19.71
CA PRO A 73 -0.83 18.20 -18.56
C PRO A 73 0.27 17.17 -18.36
N ALA A 74 0.75 16.54 -19.44
CA ALA A 74 1.83 15.55 -19.37
C ALA A 74 3.12 16.15 -18.76
N LYS A 75 3.43 17.39 -19.11
CA LYS A 75 4.60 18.08 -18.52
C LYS A 75 4.38 18.40 -17.04
N ARG A 76 3.18 18.87 -16.66
CA ARG A 76 2.84 19.12 -15.24
C ARG A 76 2.90 17.85 -14.41
N GLN A 77 2.39 16.75 -14.94
CA GLN A 77 2.43 15.43 -14.30
C GLN A 77 3.87 15.01 -14.02
N GLN A 78 4.78 15.21 -14.99
CA GLN A 78 6.20 14.92 -14.84
C GLN A 78 6.90 15.84 -13.83
N LEU A 79 6.53 17.12 -13.77
CA LEU A 79 7.07 18.09 -12.81
C LEU A 79 6.64 17.75 -11.37
N LEU A 80 5.35 17.42 -11.17
CA LEU A 80 4.78 17.16 -9.85
C LEU A 80 5.14 15.77 -9.32
N MET A 81 5.04 14.73 -10.15
CA MET A 81 5.24 13.34 -9.76
C MET A 81 6.19 12.61 -10.72
N PRO A 82 7.48 13.00 -10.76
CA PRO A 82 8.45 12.44 -11.71
C PRO A 82 8.64 10.93 -11.54
N PHE A 83 8.60 10.38 -10.32
CA PHE A 83 8.74 8.94 -10.11
C PHE A 83 7.57 8.15 -10.70
N ILE A 84 6.34 8.61 -10.49
CA ILE A 84 5.13 7.96 -11.04
C ILE A 84 5.17 7.99 -12.57
N THR A 85 5.45 9.14 -13.17
CA THR A 85 5.42 9.29 -14.64
C THR A 85 6.62 8.69 -15.35
N GLN A 86 7.81 8.72 -14.76
CA GLN A 86 9.03 8.29 -15.42
C GLN A 86 9.44 6.86 -15.10
N ILE A 87 9.03 6.33 -13.94
CA ILE A 87 9.34 4.96 -13.52
C ILE A 87 8.08 4.09 -13.57
N VAL A 88 7.07 4.39 -12.77
CA VAL A 88 5.88 3.52 -12.63
C VAL A 88 5.14 3.38 -13.96
N ALA A 89 4.89 4.49 -14.68
CA ALA A 89 4.19 4.45 -15.96
C ALA A 89 4.96 3.71 -17.07
N LYS A 90 6.30 3.63 -16.97
CA LYS A 90 7.15 3.00 -17.99
C LYS A 90 7.46 1.53 -17.70
N GLN A 91 7.48 1.15 -16.42
CA GLN A 91 7.86 -0.18 -15.96
C GLN A 91 6.70 -0.96 -15.34
N GLY A 92 5.52 -0.35 -15.29
CA GLY A 92 4.32 -0.91 -14.69
C GLY A 92 3.07 -0.32 -15.33
N ILE A 93 1.98 -0.34 -14.56
CA ILE A 93 0.67 0.09 -15.03
C ILE A 93 0.13 1.13 -14.04
N ILE A 94 -0.51 2.17 -14.57
CA ILE A 94 -1.25 3.16 -13.80
C ILE A 94 -2.71 3.09 -14.25
N MET A 95 -3.63 2.97 -13.29
CA MET A 95 -5.08 2.90 -13.53
C MET A 95 -5.79 3.97 -12.72
N GLY A 96 -6.98 4.39 -13.17
CA GLY A 96 -7.80 5.40 -12.49
C GLY A 96 -7.87 6.76 -13.20
N ASN A 97 -7.38 6.86 -14.44
CA ASN A 97 -7.56 8.07 -15.24
C ASN A 97 -9.00 8.18 -15.76
N ARG A 98 -9.83 8.94 -15.06
CA ARG A 98 -11.24 9.13 -15.39
C ARG A 98 -11.45 9.88 -16.71
N GLU A 99 -10.51 10.75 -17.10
CA GLU A 99 -10.57 11.43 -18.40
C GLU A 99 -10.40 10.46 -19.58
N GLN A 100 -9.81 9.28 -19.32
CA GLN A 100 -9.62 8.21 -20.30
C GLN A 100 -10.60 7.05 -20.08
N GLY A 101 -11.66 7.25 -19.28
CA GLY A 101 -12.65 6.21 -18.96
C GLY A 101 -12.16 5.11 -18.00
N SER A 102 -10.97 5.23 -17.42
CA SER A 102 -10.46 4.30 -16.40
C SER A 102 -10.94 4.74 -15.01
N ASN A 103 -12.01 4.11 -14.52
CA ASN A 103 -12.60 4.44 -13.23
C ASN A 103 -12.08 3.52 -12.12
N MET A 104 -11.67 4.12 -11.01
CA MET A 104 -11.37 3.43 -9.74
C MET A 104 -12.07 4.21 -8.63
N SER A 105 -12.96 3.54 -7.88
CA SER A 105 -13.78 4.13 -6.82
C SER A 105 -13.74 3.22 -5.60
N VAL A 106 -13.72 3.81 -4.41
CA VAL A 106 -14.06 3.11 -3.18
C VAL A 106 -15.56 2.81 -3.17
N SER A 107 -15.94 1.71 -2.51
CA SER A 107 -17.33 1.24 -2.47
C SER A 107 -18.03 1.59 -1.16
N ASN A 108 -17.30 1.92 -0.09
CA ASN A 108 -17.88 2.40 1.16
C ASN A 108 -18.58 3.76 0.99
N PRO A 109 -19.67 4.03 1.73
CA PRO A 109 -20.42 5.27 1.62
C PRO A 109 -19.80 6.46 2.39
N TRP A 110 -18.68 6.24 3.08
CA TRP A 110 -18.11 7.20 4.03
C TRP A 110 -17.01 8.09 3.42
N TYR A 111 -16.23 7.55 2.47
CA TYR A 111 -15.20 8.26 1.72
C TYR A 111 -14.10 8.92 2.58
N PHE A 112 -13.73 8.30 3.71
CA PHE A 112 -12.61 8.75 4.56
C PHE A 112 -11.75 7.58 5.07
N SER A 113 -10.68 7.93 5.79
CA SER A 113 -9.52 7.08 6.14
C SER A 113 -9.85 5.65 6.61
N TYR A 114 -10.36 5.41 7.83
CA TYR A 114 -10.52 4.03 8.33
C TYR A 114 -11.37 3.16 7.39
N PRO A 115 -12.61 3.53 6.99
CA PRO A 115 -13.36 2.72 6.02
C PRO A 115 -12.61 2.44 4.71
N GLY A 116 -11.88 3.43 4.18
CA GLY A 116 -11.06 3.25 2.98
C GLY A 116 -9.90 2.26 3.18
N TYR A 117 -9.18 2.35 4.30
CA TYR A 117 -8.12 1.39 4.64
C TYR A 117 -8.67 0.00 4.91
N ASN A 118 -9.88 -0.12 5.49
CA ASN A 118 -10.56 -1.40 5.62
C ASN A 118 -10.79 -2.01 4.23
N GLU A 119 -11.37 -1.28 3.28
CA GLU A 119 -11.58 -1.80 1.93
C GLU A 119 -10.27 -2.21 1.25
N ILE A 120 -9.23 -1.37 1.31
CA ILE A 120 -7.92 -1.66 0.71
C ILE A 120 -7.33 -2.96 1.28
N LEU A 121 -7.41 -3.14 2.59
CA LEU A 121 -6.69 -4.21 3.28
C LEU A 121 -7.51 -5.47 3.47
N SER A 122 -8.84 -5.41 3.48
CA SER A 122 -9.70 -6.59 3.64
C SER A 122 -10.38 -7.03 2.35
N GLY A 123 -10.57 -6.10 1.39
CA GLY A 123 -11.42 -6.30 0.23
C GLY A 123 -12.92 -6.24 0.53
N GLU A 124 -13.30 -5.87 1.76
CA GLU A 124 -14.68 -5.88 2.24
C GLU A 124 -15.22 -4.45 2.41
N VAL A 125 -16.49 -4.24 2.05
CA VAL A 125 -17.23 -3.03 2.40
C VAL A 125 -17.99 -3.29 3.69
N ASP A 126 -17.76 -2.45 4.70
CA ASP A 126 -18.42 -2.56 5.99
C ASP A 126 -18.96 -1.18 6.42
N GLU A 127 -20.27 -1.03 6.33
CA GLU A 127 -20.97 0.20 6.73
C GLU A 127 -20.89 0.45 8.24
N GLY A 128 -20.61 -0.57 9.05
CA GLY A 128 -20.39 -0.42 10.49
C GLY A 128 -19.07 0.30 10.83
N ILE A 129 -18.09 0.28 9.92
CA ILE A 129 -16.84 1.03 10.07
C ILE A 129 -17.06 2.45 9.52
N ASN A 130 -17.73 3.27 10.32
CA ASN A 130 -18.16 4.62 9.96
C ASN A 130 -17.50 5.72 10.82
N SER A 131 -16.36 5.42 11.43
CA SER A 131 -15.57 6.40 12.20
C SER A 131 -14.07 6.09 12.15
N ASN A 132 -13.27 7.08 12.51
CA ASN A 132 -11.82 6.94 12.71
C ASN A 132 -11.45 6.54 14.16
N ASN A 133 -12.44 6.11 14.95
CA ASN A 133 -12.20 5.69 16.32
C ASN A 133 -11.33 4.42 16.34
N LYS A 134 -10.53 4.25 17.40
CA LYS A 134 -9.68 3.08 17.63
C LYS A 134 -10.50 1.87 18.09
N ILE A 135 -11.50 1.51 17.29
CA ILE A 135 -12.34 0.33 17.47
C ILE A 135 -11.74 -0.78 16.61
N PRO A 136 -11.43 -1.97 17.18
CA PRO A 136 -10.86 -3.06 16.41
C PRO A 136 -11.74 -3.45 15.21
N ASN A 137 -11.11 -3.61 14.05
CA ASN A 137 -11.79 -3.98 12.81
C ASN A 137 -12.37 -5.39 12.92
N PRO A 138 -13.69 -5.59 12.69
CA PRO A 138 -14.26 -6.93 12.64
C PRO A 138 -13.76 -7.73 11.43
N ASN A 139 -13.46 -7.08 10.30
CA ASN A 139 -13.05 -7.74 9.06
C ASN A 139 -11.59 -8.24 9.14
N HIS A 140 -11.32 -9.31 8.39
CA HIS A 140 -9.99 -9.92 8.34
C HIS A 140 -9.21 -9.34 7.16
N THR A 141 -8.13 -8.62 7.47
CA THR A 141 -7.25 -8.05 6.44
C THR A 141 -6.43 -9.14 5.74
N ILE A 142 -5.87 -8.83 4.57
CA ILE A 142 -4.96 -9.69 3.84
C ILE A 142 -3.72 -10.02 4.67
N LEU A 143 -3.22 -9.08 5.48
CA LEU A 143 -2.10 -9.33 6.39
C LEU A 143 -2.49 -10.39 7.42
N GLU A 144 -3.66 -10.25 8.04
CA GLU A 144 -4.17 -11.25 8.99
C GLU A 144 -4.39 -12.62 8.34
N ARG A 145 -5.00 -12.65 7.15
CA ARG A 145 -5.24 -13.90 6.41
C ARG A 145 -3.94 -14.60 6.04
N LEU A 146 -2.89 -13.85 5.72
CA LEU A 146 -1.56 -14.39 5.44
C LEU A 146 -0.83 -14.81 6.73
N GLU A 147 -0.95 -14.06 7.82
CA GLU A 147 -0.30 -14.39 9.10
C GLU A 147 -0.74 -15.78 9.64
N HIS A 148 -1.98 -16.19 9.35
CA HIS A 148 -2.51 -17.52 9.69
C HIS A 148 -2.06 -18.65 8.75
N GLN A 149 -1.36 -18.34 7.66
CA GLN A 149 -0.80 -19.35 6.76
C GLN A 149 0.65 -19.67 7.15
N PRO A 150 1.01 -20.97 7.33
CA PRO A 150 2.37 -21.35 7.73
C PRO A 150 3.48 -20.78 6.84
N ALA A 151 3.21 -20.58 5.54
CA ALA A 151 4.18 -20.03 4.59
C ALA A 151 4.44 -18.52 4.74
N PHE A 152 3.59 -17.80 5.48
CA PHE A 152 3.63 -16.33 5.61
C PHE A 152 3.69 -15.84 7.05
N LYS A 153 3.50 -16.72 8.04
CA LYS A 153 3.65 -16.41 9.46
C LYS A 153 4.97 -15.67 9.75
N ASN A 154 4.90 -14.56 10.48
CA ASN A 154 5.99 -13.64 10.78
C ASN A 154 6.70 -13.04 9.54
N ASN A 155 6.07 -13.10 8.36
CA ASN A 155 6.61 -12.56 7.11
C ASN A 155 5.71 -11.47 6.52
N THR A 156 4.81 -10.89 7.32
CA THR A 156 3.99 -9.74 6.96
C THR A 156 4.20 -8.60 7.95
N ALA A 157 4.17 -7.36 7.47
CA ALA A 157 4.30 -6.18 8.33
C ALA A 157 3.57 -4.97 7.75
N LEU A 158 3.07 -4.10 8.63
CA LEU A 158 2.59 -2.77 8.26
C LEU A 158 3.36 -1.68 9.01
N PHE A 159 3.81 -0.68 8.26
CA PHE A 159 4.35 0.57 8.77
C PHE A 159 3.41 1.70 8.38
N GLY A 160 2.88 2.41 9.37
CA GLY A 160 1.90 3.46 9.15
C GLY A 160 2.28 4.77 9.83
N SER A 161 1.97 5.90 9.21
CA SER A 161 2.09 7.20 9.86
C SER A 161 1.04 7.38 10.95
N TRP A 162 -0.16 6.81 10.79
CA TRP A 162 -1.31 7.05 11.68
C TRP A 162 -1.47 6.00 12.80
N ASP A 163 -1.72 6.43 14.03
CA ASP A 163 -1.79 5.56 15.21
C ASP A 163 -3.06 4.67 15.32
N VAL A 164 -3.95 4.71 14.32
CA VAL A 164 -5.18 3.89 14.27
C VAL A 164 -4.95 2.55 13.56
N PHE A 165 -3.86 2.37 12.79
CA PHE A 165 -3.55 1.11 12.11
C PHE A 165 -3.60 -0.16 12.99
N PRO A 166 -3.18 -0.14 14.27
CA PRO A 166 -3.36 -1.29 15.15
C PRO A 166 -4.83 -1.73 15.31
N SER A 167 -5.77 -0.79 15.29
CA SER A 167 -7.21 -1.08 15.30
C SER A 167 -7.69 -1.59 13.94
N ILE A 168 -7.23 -1.00 12.84
CA ILE A 168 -7.57 -1.42 11.46
C ILE A 168 -7.17 -2.87 11.20
N LEU A 169 -6.02 -3.28 11.73
CA LEU A 169 -5.49 -4.63 11.60
C LEU A 169 -5.91 -5.56 12.74
N ASN A 170 -6.60 -5.03 13.75
CA ASN A 170 -6.99 -5.75 14.96
C ASN A 170 -5.81 -6.58 15.51
N THR A 171 -4.71 -5.91 15.88
CA THR A 171 -3.42 -6.58 16.22
C THR A 171 -3.52 -7.56 17.39
N GLU A 172 -4.48 -7.36 18.29
CA GLU A 172 -4.77 -8.32 19.36
C GLU A 172 -5.19 -9.67 18.79
N ARG A 173 -6.08 -9.69 17.79
CA ARG A 173 -6.53 -10.90 17.10
C ARG A 173 -5.52 -11.38 16.07
N SER A 174 -5.08 -10.50 15.18
CA SER A 174 -4.35 -10.87 13.97
C SER A 174 -2.89 -11.24 14.21
N LYS A 175 -2.28 -10.73 15.29
CA LYS A 175 -0.85 -10.88 15.61
C LYS A 175 0.11 -10.37 14.53
N VAL A 176 -0.39 -9.62 13.55
CA VAL A 176 0.42 -8.97 12.51
C VAL A 176 1.36 -7.95 13.14
N TYR A 177 2.62 -7.91 12.67
CA TYR A 177 3.56 -6.88 13.08
C TYR A 177 3.14 -5.51 12.54
N VAL A 178 2.94 -4.55 13.44
CA VAL A 178 2.56 -3.17 13.11
C VAL A 178 3.48 -2.18 13.82
N ASN A 179 4.05 -1.24 13.07
CA ASN A 179 4.71 -0.05 13.61
C ASN A 179 3.97 1.20 13.09
N ALA A 180 3.23 1.87 13.97
CA ALA A 180 2.31 2.94 13.60
C ALA A 180 2.42 4.16 14.53
N GLY A 181 2.08 5.34 14.03
CA GLY A 181 2.19 6.57 14.83
C GLY A 181 3.61 6.75 15.34
N PHE A 182 3.76 7.07 16.62
CA PHE A 182 5.05 7.28 17.28
C PHE A 182 5.60 6.02 17.97
N MET A 183 5.13 4.82 17.58
CA MET A 183 5.67 3.57 18.13
C MET A 183 7.18 3.46 17.87
N PRO A 184 7.99 3.14 18.89
CA PRO A 184 9.39 2.83 18.67
C PRO A 184 9.52 1.49 17.93
N ILE A 185 10.66 1.29 17.27
CA ILE A 185 11.10 0.00 16.75
C ILE A 185 12.11 -0.63 17.71
N GLU A 186 12.35 -1.93 17.61
CA GLU A 186 13.37 -2.62 18.40
C GLU A 186 14.75 -1.98 18.20
N GLU A 187 15.41 -1.59 19.29
CA GLU A 187 16.66 -0.82 19.28
C GLU A 187 17.85 -1.55 18.62
N ASP A 188 17.81 -2.88 18.59
CA ASP A 188 18.83 -3.74 18.01
C ASP A 188 18.49 -4.19 16.57
N LEU A 189 17.36 -3.74 16.00
CA LEU A 189 16.94 -4.14 14.65
C LEU A 189 17.92 -3.67 13.57
N PHE A 190 18.48 -2.47 13.74
CA PHE A 190 19.51 -1.89 12.88
C PHE A 190 20.30 -0.81 13.64
N GLU A 191 21.52 -0.52 13.19
CA GLU A 191 22.49 0.35 13.86
C GLU A 191 21.92 1.70 14.35
N ASN A 192 21.07 2.34 13.56
CA ASN A 192 20.51 3.66 13.85
C ASN A 192 19.09 3.62 14.44
N ALA A 193 18.58 2.46 14.88
CA ALA A 193 17.23 2.35 15.43
C ALA A 193 17.01 3.24 16.68
N PRO A 194 17.93 3.31 17.66
CA PRO A 194 17.75 4.18 18.83
C PRO A 194 17.69 5.66 18.44
N LEU A 195 18.56 6.08 17.51
CA LEU A 195 18.56 7.46 17.02
C LEU A 195 17.26 7.79 16.29
N LEU A 196 16.76 6.89 15.44
CA LEU A 196 15.51 7.12 14.70
C LEU A 196 14.29 7.18 15.64
N ASN A 197 14.27 6.33 16.68
CA ASN A 197 13.27 6.36 17.74
C ASN A 197 13.29 7.69 18.53
N ALA A 198 14.48 8.24 18.81
CA ALA A 198 14.61 9.54 19.48
C ALA A 198 14.14 10.69 18.56
N MET A 199 14.64 10.73 17.32
CA MET A 199 14.37 11.81 16.37
C MET A 199 12.88 12.01 16.07
N GLN A 200 12.07 10.94 15.99
CA GLN A 200 10.63 11.09 15.74
C GLN A 200 9.89 11.81 16.88
N ASN A 201 10.44 11.80 18.10
CA ASN A 201 9.87 12.47 19.27
C ASN A 201 10.46 13.88 19.47
N GLU A 202 11.69 14.10 19.04
CA GLU A 202 12.38 15.40 19.16
C GLU A 202 11.99 16.39 18.06
N ILE A 203 11.65 15.90 16.87
CA ILE A 203 11.26 16.74 15.74
C ILE A 203 9.80 17.19 15.92
N PRO A 204 9.51 18.51 15.93
CA PRO A 204 8.16 19.02 16.05
C PRO A 204 7.25 18.49 14.95
N SER A 205 6.16 17.84 15.34
CA SER A 205 5.10 17.39 14.45
C SER A 205 3.90 18.32 14.53
N PRO A 206 3.23 18.65 13.42
CA PRO A 206 1.96 19.36 13.45
C PRO A 206 0.80 18.45 13.92
N TRP A 207 1.04 17.15 14.08
CA TRP A 207 0.04 16.15 14.49
C TRP A 207 0.50 15.36 15.71
N SER A 208 -0.42 15.06 16.62
CA SER A 208 -0.17 14.24 17.81
C SER A 208 -0.33 12.74 17.57
N ASN A 209 -1.03 12.34 16.51
CA ASN A 209 -1.40 10.96 16.20
C ASN A 209 -0.90 10.48 14.82
N VAL A 210 -0.23 11.37 14.06
CA VAL A 210 0.35 11.08 12.75
C VAL A 210 1.83 11.41 12.79
N ARG A 211 2.66 10.42 12.52
CA ARG A 211 4.11 10.55 12.37
C ARG A 211 4.42 11.06 10.97
N LEU A 212 5.47 11.88 10.82
CA LEU A 212 5.94 12.33 9.52
C LEU A 212 6.36 11.13 8.63
N ASP A 213 5.94 11.15 7.37
CA ASP A 213 6.21 10.12 6.36
C ASP A 213 7.69 9.73 6.25
N SER A 214 8.58 10.71 6.47
CA SER A 214 10.02 10.51 6.43
C SER A 214 10.49 9.46 7.44
N PHE A 215 9.85 9.38 8.61
CA PHE A 215 10.12 8.35 9.62
C PHE A 215 9.44 7.04 9.26
N THR A 216 8.17 7.06 8.86
CA THR A 216 7.44 5.85 8.44
C THR A 216 8.18 5.11 7.33
N TYR A 217 8.64 5.82 6.31
CA TYR A 217 9.47 5.28 5.23
C TYR A 217 10.80 4.71 5.75
N ARG A 218 11.50 5.40 6.66
CA ARG A 218 12.81 4.95 7.16
C ARG A 218 12.69 3.69 8.00
N PHE A 219 11.70 3.62 8.90
CA PHE A 219 11.41 2.41 9.66
C PHE A 219 11.04 1.24 8.73
N ALA A 220 10.12 1.47 7.79
CA ALA A 220 9.71 0.46 6.83
C ALA A 220 10.87 -0.07 5.98
N LYS A 221 11.72 0.84 5.47
CA LYS A 221 12.90 0.47 4.68
C LYS A 221 13.92 -0.32 5.49
N ALA A 222 14.23 0.12 6.71
CA ALA A 222 15.17 -0.58 7.57
C ALA A 222 14.67 -1.99 7.90
N TYR A 223 13.39 -2.12 8.27
CA TYR A 223 12.74 -3.41 8.50
C TYR A 223 12.75 -4.28 7.25
N MET A 224 12.43 -3.73 6.07
CA MET A 224 12.45 -4.46 4.80
C MET A 224 13.83 -5.06 4.50
N LEU A 225 14.90 -4.30 4.74
CA LEU A 225 16.27 -4.78 4.53
C LEU A 225 16.68 -5.85 5.55
N ALA A 226 16.25 -5.70 6.82
CA ALA A 226 16.59 -6.61 7.90
C ALA A 226 15.78 -7.93 7.87
N LYS A 227 14.48 -7.86 7.61
CA LYS A 227 13.53 -8.97 7.76
C LYS A 227 13.03 -9.54 6.44
N LYS A 228 13.12 -8.79 5.33
CA LYS A 228 12.67 -9.21 3.98
C LYS A 228 11.27 -9.84 3.97
N PRO A 229 10.24 -9.15 4.50
CA PRO A 229 8.88 -9.68 4.55
C PRO A 229 8.35 -10.00 3.14
N LYS A 230 7.44 -10.98 3.07
CA LYS A 230 6.73 -11.34 1.83
C LYS A 230 5.66 -10.33 1.46
N LEU A 231 5.04 -9.68 2.45
CA LEU A 231 4.14 -8.54 2.27
C LEU A 231 4.52 -7.43 3.23
N LEU A 232 4.86 -6.26 2.70
CA LEU A 232 5.07 -5.03 3.46
C LEU A 232 4.06 -3.98 3.04
N VAL A 233 3.29 -3.46 3.98
CA VAL A 233 2.43 -2.29 3.77
C VAL A 233 3.13 -1.06 4.34
N ILE A 234 3.22 0.01 3.54
CA ILE A 234 3.74 1.31 3.95
C ILE A 234 2.63 2.33 3.71
N SER A 235 2.03 2.84 4.79
CA SER A 235 1.02 3.89 4.70
C SER A 235 1.59 5.21 5.18
N LEU A 236 1.74 6.12 4.23
CA LEU A 236 2.25 7.48 4.44
C LEU A 236 1.07 8.41 4.72
#